data_AF-B1HZ18-F1
#
_entry.id   AF-B1HZ18-F1
#
_cell.length_a   1.000
_cell.length_b   1.000
_cell.length_c   1.000
_cell.angle_alpha   90.00
_cell.angle_beta   90.00
_cell.angle_gamma   90.00
#
_symmetry.space_group_name_H-M   'P 1'
#
loop_
_entity.id
_entity.type
_entity.pdbx_description
1 polymer ?
#
loop_
_entity_poly.entity_id
_entity_poly.type
_entity_poly.pdbx_seq_one_letter_code
_entity_poly.pdbx_strand_id
1 'polypeptide(L)'
;MQRIKTLVSWGEVLEQSHKKPCLVLKFSLTCISSISALKEFKALATELPKYLVIIQKERDVSNAIERDLQVKHESPQLLILQDGKGIWQATHYKIKRPLLTEGLRMYVK
;
A
#
# COMPACT_ATOMS: atom_id res chain seq x y z
N MET A 1 4.75 7.84 -7.78
CA MET A 1 3.92 7.57 -6.57
C MET A 1 2.78 8.58 -6.54
N GLN A 2 1.53 8.13 -6.47
CA GLN A 2 0.33 8.97 -6.49
C GLN A 2 -0.44 8.85 -5.17
N ARG A 3 -1.09 9.93 -4.73
CA ARG A 3 -1.93 9.90 -3.52
C ARG A 3 -3.37 9.55 -3.87
N ILE A 4 -3.95 8.60 -3.16
CA ILE A 4 -5.38 8.26 -3.25
C ILE A 4 -6.11 9.15 -2.23
N LYS A 5 -7.07 9.95 -2.69
CA LYS A 5 -7.77 10.95 -1.85
C LYS A 5 -9.27 10.69 -1.72
N THR A 6 -9.85 9.96 -2.65
CA THR A 6 -11.30 9.73 -2.75
C THR A 6 -11.61 8.27 -2.99
N LEU A 7 -12.83 7.85 -2.65
CA LEU A 7 -13.31 6.49 -2.93
C LEU A 7 -13.31 6.17 -4.43
N VAL A 8 -13.57 7.16 -5.29
CA VAL A 8 -13.46 7.01 -6.75
C VAL A 8 -12.04 6.63 -7.14
N SER A 9 -11.03 7.38 -6.68
CA SER A 9 -9.63 7.07 -6.98
C SER A 9 -9.17 5.73 -6.38
N TRP A 10 -9.79 5.26 -5.29
CA TRP A 10 -9.55 3.93 -4.75
C TRP A 10 -10.13 2.84 -5.65
N GLY A 11 -11.36 3.01 -6.14
CA GLY A 11 -11.97 2.10 -7.12
C GLY A 11 -11.12 1.96 -8.39
N GLU A 12 -10.59 3.07 -8.91
CA GLU A 12 -9.68 3.04 -10.08
C GLU A 12 -8.39 2.24 -9.80
N VAL A 13 -7.85 2.32 -8.58
CA VAL A 13 -6.66 1.55 -8.17
C VAL A 13 -6.99 0.05 -8.07
N LEU A 14 -8.15 -0.30 -7.51
CA LEU A 14 -8.62 -1.69 -7.47
C LEU A 14 -8.79 -2.25 -8.89
N GLU A 15 -9.49 -1.53 -9.77
CA GLU A 15 -9.67 -1.93 -11.17
C GLU A 15 -8.33 -2.07 -11.91
N GLN A 16 -7.39 -1.16 -11.66
CA GLN A 16 -6.05 -1.27 -12.24
C GLN A 16 -5.31 -2.54 -11.77
N SER A 17 -5.52 -2.96 -10.53
CA SER A 17 -4.86 -4.16 -9.98
C SER A 17 -5.22 -5.45 -10.71
N HIS A 18 -6.36 -5.49 -11.42
CA HIS A 18 -6.73 -6.60 -12.33
C HIS A 18 -5.92 -6.63 -13.63
N LYS A 19 -5.29 -5.51 -14.01
CA LYS A 19 -4.46 -5.42 -15.21
C LYS A 19 -2.99 -5.66 -14.91
N LYS A 20 -2.51 -5.13 -13.79
CA LYS A 20 -1.14 -5.33 -13.32
C LYS A 20 -1.06 -5.11 -11.80
N PRO A 21 -0.14 -5.80 -11.11
CA PRO A 21 0.06 -5.58 -9.69
C PRO A 21 0.44 -4.13 -9.36
N CYS A 22 0.06 -3.67 -8.18
CA CYS A 22 0.38 -2.33 -7.69
C CYS A 22 0.63 -2.32 -6.18
N LEU A 23 1.21 -1.22 -5.68
CA LEU A 23 1.61 -1.08 -4.29
C LEU A 23 0.82 0.05 -3.62
N VAL A 24 0.29 -0.19 -2.43
CA VAL A 24 -0.44 0.81 -1.65
C VAL A 24 0.18 0.93 -0.26
N LEU A 25 0.65 2.13 0.11
CA LEU A 25 1.11 2.45 1.45
C LEU A 25 0.05 3.26 2.21
N LYS A 26 -0.46 2.72 3.31
CA LYS A 26 -1.21 3.46 4.33
C LYS A 26 -0.21 4.09 5.29
N PHE A 27 -0.13 5.42 5.26
CA PHE A 27 0.83 6.21 5.99
C PHE A 27 0.15 7.05 7.07
N SER A 28 0.75 7.11 8.26
CA SER A 28 0.32 7.98 9.35
C SER A 28 1.27 9.16 9.53
N LEU A 29 0.71 10.38 9.59
CA LEU A 29 1.47 11.61 9.87
C LEU A 29 2.02 11.69 11.30
N THR A 30 1.45 10.94 12.24
CA THR A 30 1.77 11.01 13.67
C THR A 30 2.59 9.81 14.15
N CYS A 31 2.98 8.89 13.26
CA CYS A 31 3.70 7.67 13.60
C CYS A 31 5.14 7.72 13.07
N ILE A 32 6.14 7.65 13.96
CA ILE A 32 7.57 7.67 13.58
C ILE A 32 7.91 6.54 12.61
N SER A 33 7.37 5.33 12.83
CA SER A 33 7.63 4.20 11.94
C SER A 33 7.07 4.41 10.52
N SER A 34 6.02 5.23 10.37
CA SER A 34 5.51 5.62 9.04
C SER A 34 6.51 6.45 8.23
N ILE A 35 7.32 7.28 8.88
CA ILE A 35 8.39 8.05 8.21
C ILE A 35 9.42 7.08 7.61
N SER A 36 9.85 6.08 8.37
CA SER A 36 10.77 5.04 7.89
C SER A 36 10.15 4.24 6.75
N ALA A 37 8.91 3.80 6.89
CA ALA A 37 8.19 3.05 5.86
C ALA A 37 8.07 3.86 4.55
N LEU A 38 7.80 5.17 4.63
CA LEU A 38 7.74 6.03 3.46
C LEU A 38 9.10 6.17 2.76
N LYS A 39 10.20 6.22 3.51
CA LYS A 39 11.56 6.24 2.95
C LYS A 39 11.86 4.96 2.17
N GLU A 40 11.58 3.81 2.78
CA GLU A 40 11.77 2.49 2.15
C GLU A 40 10.89 2.35 0.90
N PHE A 41 9.62 2.77 0.99
CA PHE A 41 8.68 2.69 -0.12
C PHE A 41 9.09 3.58 -1.31
N LYS A 42 9.57 4.80 -1.04
CA LYS A 42 10.13 5.69 -2.08
C LYS A 42 11.36 5.07 -2.74
N ALA A 43 12.26 4.50 -1.95
CA ALA A 43 13.54 3.99 -2.41
C ALA A 43 13.50 2.56 -3.02
N LEU A 44 12.35 1.89 -2.96
CA LEU A 44 12.11 0.59 -3.59
C LEU A 44 12.19 0.72 -5.12
N ALA A 45 13.14 0.06 -5.78
CA ALA A 45 13.23 0.09 -7.25
C ALA A 45 12.23 -0.90 -7.85
N THR A 46 11.21 -0.40 -8.55
CA THR A 46 10.18 -1.21 -9.22
C THR A 46 9.38 -0.35 -10.20
N GLU A 47 8.94 -0.96 -11.31
CA GLU A 47 8.05 -0.35 -12.30
C GLU A 47 6.57 -0.42 -11.90
N LEU A 48 6.24 -1.10 -10.79
CA LEU A 48 4.87 -1.20 -10.33
C LEU A 48 4.34 0.17 -9.90
N PRO A 49 3.07 0.49 -10.20
CA PRO A 49 2.43 1.69 -9.69
C PRO A 49 2.49 1.75 -8.16
N LYS A 50 2.81 2.93 -7.64
CA LYS A 50 2.92 3.18 -6.20
C LYS A 50 1.88 4.18 -5.76
N TYR A 51 1.10 3.83 -4.75
CA TYR A 51 0.04 4.63 -4.19
C TYR A 51 0.26 4.90 -2.70
N LEU A 52 -0.22 6.07 -2.26
CA LEU A 52 -0.13 6.52 -0.88
C LEU A 52 -1.50 6.97 -0.38
N VAL A 53 -1.86 6.57 0.82
CA VAL A 53 -3.04 7.05 1.55
C VAL A 53 -2.55 7.64 2.86
N ILE A 54 -2.94 8.88 3.18
CA ILE A 54 -2.62 9.47 4.48
C ILE A 54 -3.84 9.27 5.39
N ILE A 55 -3.75 8.33 6.32
CA ILE A 55 -4.93 7.81 7.02
C ILE A 55 -5.70 8.88 7.82
N GLN A 56 -5.01 9.89 8.35
CA GLN A 56 -5.65 11.00 9.07
C GLN A 56 -6.46 11.92 8.16
N LYS A 57 -6.09 12.00 6.88
CA LYS A 57 -6.72 12.90 5.90
C LYS A 57 -7.74 12.17 5.02
N GLU A 58 -7.56 10.87 4.85
CA GLU A 58 -8.34 10.02 3.96
C GLU A 58 -8.96 8.82 4.70
N ARG A 59 -9.68 9.08 5.80
CA ARG A 59 -10.21 8.01 6.67
C ARG A 59 -11.15 7.05 5.92
N ASP A 60 -12.03 7.58 5.06
CA ASP A 60 -12.98 6.76 4.30
C ASP A 60 -12.27 5.83 3.31
N VAL A 61 -11.21 6.32 2.66
CA VAL A 61 -10.36 5.49 1.78
C VAL A 61 -9.63 4.42 2.60
N SER A 62 -9.07 4.77 3.75
CA SER A 62 -8.42 3.79 4.65
C SER A 62 -9.38 2.67 5.05
N ASN A 63 -10.61 3.04 5.44
CA ASN A 63 -11.64 2.09 5.83
C ASN A 63 -12.10 1.22 4.64
N ALA A 64 -12.22 1.81 3.45
CA ALA A 64 -12.56 1.06 2.24
C ALA A 64 -11.49 0.01 1.90
N ILE A 65 -10.21 0.36 2.00
CA ILE A 65 -9.10 -0.59 1.80
C ILE A 65 -9.21 -1.79 2.75
N GLU A 66 -9.52 -1.55 4.02
CA GLU A 66 -9.67 -2.63 5.02
C GLU A 66 -10.84 -3.56 4.68
N ARG A 67 -11.99 -2.97 4.33
CA ARG A 67 -13.20 -3.72 3.96
C ARG A 67 -13.00 -4.51 2.67
N ASP A 68 -12.54 -3.85 1.61
CA ASP A 68 -12.49 -4.41 0.27
C ASP A 68 -11.41 -5.48 0.14
N LEU A 69 -10.26 -5.28 0.81
CA LEU A 69 -9.17 -6.26 0.82
C LEU A 69 -9.25 -7.26 1.99
N GLN A 70 -10.22 -7.11 2.89
CA GLN A 70 -10.38 -7.90 4.12
C GLN A 70 -9.11 -7.92 5.00
N VAL A 71 -8.41 -6.79 5.09
CA VAL A 71 -7.21 -6.62 5.92
C VAL A 71 -7.52 -5.80 7.17
N LYS A 72 -6.84 -6.10 8.28
CA LYS A 72 -6.93 -5.27 9.49
C LYS A 72 -6.29 -3.91 9.28
N HIS A 73 -6.80 -2.91 10.00
CA HIS A 73 -6.16 -1.59 10.10
C HIS A 73 -4.76 -1.71 10.69
N GLU A 74 -3.76 -1.26 9.95
CA GLU A 74 -2.38 -1.14 10.41
C GLU A 74 -1.79 0.17 9.86
N SER A 75 -0.93 0.84 10.64
CA SER A 75 -0.24 2.05 10.17
C SER A 75 1.16 2.24 10.77
N PRO A 76 2.22 2.20 9.95
CA PRO A 76 2.20 2.05 8.49
C PRO A 76 1.85 0.62 8.05
N GLN A 77 1.23 0.51 6.88
CA GLN A 77 0.92 -0.76 6.22
C GLN A 77 1.17 -0.63 4.73
N LEU A 78 2.05 -1.47 4.19
CA LEU A 78 2.29 -1.60 2.76
C LEU A 78 1.60 -2.87 2.26
N LEU A 79 0.85 -2.74 1.17
CA LEU A 79 0.11 -3.82 0.52
C LEU A 79 0.61 -3.99 -0.92
N ILE A 80 0.76 -5.23 -1.36
CA ILE A 80 0.82 -5.57 -2.78
C ILE A 80 -0.59 -5.99 -3.20
N LEU A 81 -1.12 -5.36 -4.25
CA LEU A 81 -2.43 -5.63 -4.80
C LEU A 81 -2.29 -6.33 -6.14
N GLN A 82 -3.14 -7.33 -6.38
CA GLN A 82 -3.31 -8.00 -7.67
C GLN A 82 -4.72 -8.59 -7.74
N ASP A 83 -5.37 -8.47 -8.90
CA ASP A 83 -6.70 -9.03 -9.17
C ASP A 83 -7.74 -8.62 -8.11
N GLY A 84 -7.72 -7.36 -7.70
CA GLY A 84 -8.63 -6.79 -6.71
C GLY A 84 -8.35 -7.24 -5.26
N LYS A 85 -7.26 -7.95 -5.00
CA LYS A 85 -6.93 -8.53 -3.69
C LYS A 85 -5.60 -8.03 -3.15
N GLY A 86 -5.51 -7.91 -1.83
CA GLY A 86 -4.23 -7.71 -1.14
C GLY A 86 -3.50 -9.04 -1.02
N ILE A 87 -2.57 -9.34 -1.92
CA ILE A 87 -1.88 -10.65 -1.98
C ILE A 87 -0.72 -10.76 -0.99
N TRP A 88 -0.24 -9.63 -0.47
CA TRP A 88 0.84 -9.57 0.50
C TRP A 88 0.82 -8.26 1.29
N GLN A 89 1.35 -8.28 2.51
CA GLN A 89 1.51 -7.07 3.32
C GLN A 89 2.76 -7.07 4.22
N ALA A 90 3.23 -5.87 4.54
CA ALA A 90 4.17 -5.61 5.63
C ALA A 90 3.72 -4.37 6.44
N THR A 91 3.98 -4.37 7.74
CA THR A 91 3.52 -3.31 8.65
C THR A 91 4.66 -2.80 9.54
N HIS A 92 4.53 -1.56 10.02
CA HIS A 92 5.44 -0.97 11.00
C HIS A 92 6.93 -1.14 10.61
N TYR A 93 7.75 -1.58 11.55
CA TYR A 93 9.20 -1.75 11.38
C TYR A 93 9.60 -2.90 10.46
N LYS A 94 8.65 -3.73 9.99
CA LYS A 94 8.91 -4.79 9.01
C LYS A 94 9.06 -4.22 7.60
N ILE A 95 8.53 -3.03 7.33
CA ILE A 95 8.64 -2.36 6.03
C ILE A 95 10.10 -1.90 5.84
N LYS A 96 10.93 -2.79 5.27
CA LYS A 96 12.35 -2.59 4.97
C LYS A 96 12.70 -3.22 3.63
N ARG A 97 13.60 -2.60 2.87
CA ARG A 97 14.01 -3.03 1.52
C ARG A 97 14.15 -4.54 1.34
N PRO A 98 14.88 -5.31 2.18
CA PRO A 98 15.02 -6.75 1.96
C PRO A 98 13.69 -7.49 1.93
N LEU A 99 12.79 -7.18 2.88
CA LEU A 99 11.46 -7.80 2.93
C LEU A 99 10.58 -7.36 1.76
N LEU A 100 10.69 -6.10 1.34
CA LEU A 100 9.92 -5.59 0.20
C LEU A 100 10.34 -6.23 -1.11
N THR A 101 11.65 -6.32 -1.36
CA THR A 101 12.20 -6.98 -2.55
C THR A 101 11.82 -8.44 -2.59
N GLU A 102 11.85 -9.13 -1.45
CA GLU A 102 11.42 -10.53 -1.37
C GLU A 102 9.91 -10.68 -1.62
N GLY A 103 9.08 -9.81 -1.04
CA GLY A 103 7.64 -9.79 -1.29
C GLY A 103 7.32 -9.58 -2.78
N LEU A 104 8.02 -8.66 -3.45
CA LEU A 104 7.85 -8.50 -4.91
C LEU A 104 8.26 -9.76 -5.66
N ARG A 105 9.44 -10.33 -5.37
CA ARG A 105 9.95 -11.52 -6.04
C ARG A 105 9.04 -12.74 -5.91
N MET A 106 8.44 -12.94 -4.74
CA MET A 106 7.60 -14.10 -4.46
C MET A 106 6.17 -13.97 -4.99
N TYR A 107 5.59 -12.78 -4.93
CA TYR A 107 4.15 -12.58 -5.14
C TYR A 107 3.82 -11.88 -6.46
N VAL A 108 4.76 -11.16 -7.06
CA VAL A 108 4.57 -10.48 -8.35
C VAL A 108 5.29 -11.31 -9.41
N LYS A 109 4.49 -11.96 -10.28
CA LYS A 109 4.98 -12.74 -11.42
C LYS A 109 5.13 -11.89 -12.67
#